data_AF-A0A6B9FVP1-F1
#
_entry.id   AF-A0A6B9FVP1-F1
#
_cell.length_a   1.000
_cell.length_b   1.000
_cell.length_c   1.000
_cell.angle_alpha   90.00
_cell.angle_beta   90.00
_cell.angle_gamma   90.00
#
_symmetry.space_group_name_H-M   'P 1'
#
loop_
_entity.id
_entity.type
_entity.pdbx_description
1 polymer ?
#
loop_
_entity_poly.entity_id
_entity_poly.type
_entity_poly.pdbx_seq_one_letter_code
_entity_poly.pdbx_strand_id
1 'polypeptide(L)'
;MSDDIEQRIYELVRRYDGVYLFKQRTLMPQIDIDSDLNFEDDEAAALMEEFFAEFNVARGTFAIETYYPPEPSLGAILNPFNKREVPVVPDFTLGMLIESAKAGRWLYE
;
A
#
# COMPACT_ATOMS: atom_id res chain seq x y z
N MET A 1 -16.89 12.38 11.93
CA MET A 1 -16.56 10.99 12.32
C MET A 1 -15.69 10.33 11.25
N SER A 2 -15.98 10.50 9.96
CA SER A 2 -15.07 10.12 8.88
C SER A 2 -13.69 10.79 8.94
N ASP A 3 -13.65 12.04 9.41
CA ASP A 3 -12.41 12.80 9.58
C ASP A 3 -11.49 12.20 10.66
N ASP A 4 -12.06 11.46 11.62
CA ASP A 4 -11.31 10.82 12.70
C ASP A 4 -10.56 9.57 12.21
N ILE A 5 -11.23 8.73 11.41
CA ILE A 5 -10.62 7.54 10.79
C ILE A 5 -9.51 7.95 9.84
N GLU A 6 -9.76 8.96 8.99
CA GLU A 6 -8.79 9.45 8.03
C GLU A 6 -7.53 10.00 8.72
N GLN A 7 -7.71 10.84 9.75
CA GLN A 7 -6.61 11.37 10.53
C GLN A 7 -5.79 10.26 11.21
N ARG A 8 -6.45 9.25 11.77
CA ARG A 8 -5.78 8.10 12.40
C ARG A 8 -5.00 7.25 11.40
N ILE A 9 -5.50 7.08 10.18
CA ILE A 9 -4.76 6.38 9.11
C ILE A 9 -3.51 7.17 8.75
N TYR A 10 -3.62 8.50 8.61
CA TYR A 10 -2.45 9.36 8.38
C TYR A 10 -1.41 9.27 9.50
N GLU A 11 -1.86 9.14 10.75
CA GLU A 11 -0.97 8.92 11.89
C GLU A 11 -0.31 7.53 11.90
N LEU A 12 -1.04 6.48 11.53
CA LEU A 12 -0.50 5.14 11.36
C LEU A 12 0.61 5.14 10.29
N VAL A 13 0.33 5.67 9.10
CA VAL A 13 1.30 5.71 7.99
C VAL A 13 2.55 6.51 8.38
N ARG A 14 2.38 7.63 9.09
CA ARG A 14 3.49 8.44 9.61
C ARG A 14 4.43 7.69 10.57
N ARG A 15 3.97 6.63 11.25
CA ARG A 15 4.82 5.83 12.14
C ARG A 15 5.76 4.91 11.37
N TYR A 16 5.33 4.42 10.21
CA TYR A 16 6.15 3.58 9.33
C TYR A 16 7.10 4.41 8.46
N ASP A 17 6.74 5.65 8.16
CA ASP A 17 7.52 6.61 7.37
C ASP A 17 8.66 7.29 8.18
N GLY A 18 9.37 6.55 9.03
CA GLY A 18 10.33 7.09 10.02
C GLY A 18 11.51 7.90 9.47
N VAL A 19 11.68 8.00 8.14
CA VAL A 19 12.79 8.70 7.47
C VAL A 19 12.34 9.64 6.33
N TYR A 20 11.14 9.52 5.74
CA TYR A 20 10.82 10.24 4.49
C TYR A 20 9.89 11.46 4.66
N LEU A 21 9.21 11.61 5.81
CA LEU A 21 8.39 12.78 6.15
C LEU A 21 9.09 13.89 6.98
N PHE A 22 10.42 14.03 6.87
CA PHE A 22 11.11 15.22 7.42
C PHE A 22 10.62 16.54 6.83
N LYS A 23 9.94 16.49 5.68
CA LYS A 23 9.07 17.56 5.22
C LYS A 23 7.67 17.19 5.66
N GLN A 24 7.00 18.06 6.41
CA GLN A 24 5.57 17.98 6.72
C GLN A 24 4.76 17.94 5.41
N ARG A 25 4.77 16.81 4.70
CA ARG A 25 3.95 16.61 3.51
C ARG A 25 2.52 16.48 4.02
N THR A 26 1.64 17.27 3.43
CA THR A 26 0.21 17.09 3.61
C THR A 26 -0.16 15.75 3.01
N LEU A 27 -0.55 14.79 3.85
CA LEU A 27 -1.05 13.51 3.38
C LEU A 27 -2.43 13.75 2.75
N MET A 28 -2.63 13.17 1.57
CA MET A 28 -3.88 13.28 0.83
C MET A 28 -4.31 11.89 0.35
N PRO A 29 -5.60 11.62 0.17
CA PRO A 29 -6.09 10.27 -0.18
C PRO A 29 -5.48 9.71 -1.48
N GLN A 30 -5.10 10.56 -2.42
CA GLN A 30 -4.50 10.16 -3.70
C GLN A 30 -3.01 9.81 -3.62
N ILE A 31 -2.36 10.01 -2.46
CA ILE A 31 -0.96 9.65 -2.30
C ILE A 31 -0.83 8.14 -2.36
N ASP A 32 0.13 7.71 -3.18
CA ASP A 32 0.44 6.32 -3.42
C ASP A 32 1.57 5.82 -2.50
N ILE A 33 1.36 4.65 -1.87
CA ILE A 33 2.24 4.12 -0.83
C ILE A 33 3.57 3.66 -1.41
N ASP A 34 3.57 2.97 -2.56
CA ASP A 34 4.79 2.49 -3.19
C ASP A 34 5.53 3.62 -3.94
N SER A 35 4.82 4.50 -4.64
CA SER A 35 5.45 5.46 -5.54
C SER A 35 5.72 6.84 -4.91
N ASP A 36 4.80 7.39 -4.09
CA ASP A 36 4.96 8.72 -3.50
C ASP A 36 5.66 8.69 -2.13
N LEU A 37 5.38 7.65 -1.33
CA LEU A 37 5.99 7.42 -0.02
C LEU A 37 7.21 6.51 -0.11
N ASN A 38 7.37 5.76 -1.20
CA ASN A 38 8.52 4.89 -1.45
C ASN A 38 8.68 3.82 -0.37
N PHE A 39 7.58 3.23 0.08
CA PHE A 39 7.60 2.09 0.99
C PHE A 39 8.09 0.86 0.23
N GLU A 40 9.02 0.14 0.83
CA GLU A 40 9.40 -1.20 0.37
C GLU A 40 8.30 -2.22 0.69
N ASP A 41 8.38 -3.42 0.11
CA ASP A 41 7.36 -4.46 0.24
C ASP A 41 7.14 -4.91 1.69
N ASP A 42 8.22 -5.01 2.48
CA ASP A 42 8.17 -5.37 3.89
C ASP A 42 7.60 -4.25 4.78
N GLU A 43 7.93 -3.00 4.49
CA GLU A 43 7.37 -1.81 5.15
C GLU A 43 5.86 -1.71 4.91
N ALA A 44 5.44 -1.87 3.66
CA ALA A 44 4.04 -1.85 3.26
C ALA A 44 3.25 -3.03 3.83
N ALA A 45 3.84 -4.23 3.86
CA ALA A 45 3.24 -5.40 4.51
C ALA A 45 3.03 -5.15 6.01
N ALA A 46 4.04 -4.64 6.71
CA ALA A 46 3.96 -4.36 8.14
C ALA A 46 2.92 -3.28 8.45
N LEU A 47 2.88 -2.19 7.66
CA LEU A 47 1.82 -1.17 7.71
C LEU A 47 0.43 -1.80 7.62
N MET A 48 0.23 -2.70 6.65
CA MET A 48 -1.08 -3.30 6.40
C MET A 48 -1.51 -4.26 7.51
N GLU A 49 -0.59 -5.04 8.09
CA GLU A 49 -0.91 -5.87 9.26
C GLU A 49 -1.41 -5.03 10.44
N GLU A 50 -0.73 -3.93 10.74
CA GLU A 50 -1.18 -3.03 11.82
C GLU A 50 -2.48 -2.31 11.45
N PHE A 51 -2.66 -1.91 10.19
CA PHE A 51 -3.90 -1.32 9.70
C PHE A 51 -5.10 -2.26 9.91
N PHE A 52 -4.99 -3.53 9.51
CA PHE A 52 -6.08 -4.50 9.68
C PHE A 52 -6.41 -4.71 11.16
N ALA A 53 -5.40 -4.77 12.03
CA ALA A 53 -5.57 -4.95 13.46
C ALA A 53 -6.19 -3.71 14.14
N GLU A 54 -5.65 -2.51 13.88
CA GLU A 54 -6.04 -1.29 14.58
C GLU A 54 -7.43 -0.79 14.16
N PHE A 55 -7.79 -0.94 12.89
CA PHE A 55 -9.07 -0.49 12.34
C PHE A 55 -10.11 -1.60 12.25
N ASN A 56 -9.78 -2.82 12.72
CA ASN A 56 -10.65 -3.99 12.67
C ASN A 56 -11.21 -4.24 11.26
N VAL A 57 -10.32 -4.14 10.27
CA VAL A 57 -10.66 -4.32 8.85
C VAL A 57 -10.43 -5.78 8.48
N ALA A 58 -11.46 -6.43 7.93
CA ALA A 58 -11.30 -7.79 7.42
C ALA A 58 -10.37 -7.80 6.20
N ARG A 59 -9.23 -8.49 6.32
CA ARG A 59 -8.23 -8.63 5.25
C ARG A 59 -8.79 -9.20 3.95
N GLY A 60 -9.69 -10.18 4.03
CA GLY A 60 -10.26 -10.83 2.86
C GLY A 60 -9.19 -11.49 1.99
N THR A 61 -9.12 -11.07 0.72
CA THR A 61 -8.19 -11.56 -0.31
C THR A 61 -6.91 -10.73 -0.43
N PHE A 62 -6.71 -9.72 0.44
CA PHE A 62 -5.53 -8.87 0.37
C PHE A 62 -4.23 -9.67 0.44
N ALA A 63 -3.39 -9.48 -0.57
CA ALA A 63 -2.04 -10.01 -0.71
C ALA A 63 -1.11 -8.84 -1.08
N ILE A 64 0.02 -8.71 -0.40
CA ILE A 64 0.95 -7.60 -0.66
C ILE A 64 1.57 -7.75 -2.06
N GLU A 65 1.69 -8.99 -2.52
CA GLU A 65 2.22 -9.38 -3.83
C GLU A 65 1.37 -8.87 -5.01
N THR A 66 0.12 -8.48 -4.76
CA THR A 66 -0.73 -7.80 -5.76
C THR A 66 -0.16 -6.41 -6.09
N TYR A 67 0.41 -5.72 -5.10
CA TYR A 67 0.98 -4.38 -5.23
C TYR A 67 2.49 -4.41 -5.43
N TYR A 68 3.17 -5.38 -4.80
CA TYR A 68 4.61 -5.60 -4.89
C TYR A 68 4.89 -6.98 -5.51
N PRO A 69 4.69 -7.15 -6.83
CA PRO A 69 4.91 -8.43 -7.47
C PRO A 69 6.40 -8.80 -7.42
N PRO A 70 6.73 -10.08 -7.19
CA PRO A 70 8.11 -10.52 -7.14
C PRO A 70 8.81 -10.28 -8.47
N GLU A 71 10.10 -9.94 -8.42
CA GLU A 71 10.88 -9.72 -9.63
C GLU A 71 10.84 -10.96 -10.55
N PRO A 72 10.72 -10.76 -11.87
CA PRO A 72 10.73 -11.86 -12.81
C PRO A 72 12.06 -12.61 -12.73
N SER A 73 12.00 -13.95 -12.74
CA SER A 73 13.20 -14.80 -12.70
C SER A 73 14.21 -14.44 -13.80
N LEU A 74 15.51 -14.65 -13.55
CA LEU A 74 16.59 -14.39 -14.52
C LEU A 74 16.36 -15.07 -15.88
N GLY A 75 15.74 -16.25 -15.89
CA GLY A 75 15.38 -16.95 -17.13
C GLY A 75 14.33 -16.22 -17.98
N ALA A 76 13.40 -15.51 -17.34
CA ALA A 76 12.44 -14.65 -18.03
C ALA A 76 13.09 -13.37 -18.57
N ILE A 77 14.09 -12.83 -17.86
CA ILE A 77 14.84 -11.63 -18.25
C ILE A 77 15.75 -11.89 -19.47
N LEU A 78 16.37 -13.08 -19.53
CA LEU A 78 17.31 -13.44 -20.59
C LEU A 78 16.65 -13.96 -21.88
N ASN A 79 15.34 -14.19 -21.88
CA ASN A 79 14.64 -14.70 -23.06
C ASN A 79 14.35 -13.58 -24.07
N PRO A 80 15.01 -13.54 -25.24
CA PRO A 80 14.85 -12.45 -26.22
C PRO A 80 13.47 -12.46 -26.90
N PHE A 81 12.68 -13.52 -26.71
CA PHE A 81 11.31 -13.65 -27.21
C PHE A 81 10.24 -13.27 -26.18
N ASN A 82 10.62 -13.08 -24.91
CA ASN A 82 9.72 -12.49 -23.92
C ASN A 82 9.67 -11.00 -24.18
N LYS A 83 8.52 -10.52 -24.68
CA LYS A 83 8.19 -9.11 -24.52
C LYS A 83 8.15 -8.85 -23.03
N ARG A 84 8.96 -7.90 -22.54
CA ARG A 84 8.89 -7.45 -21.14
C ARG A 84 7.46 -6.95 -20.88
N GLU A 85 6.62 -7.82 -20.36
CA GLU A 85 5.35 -7.42 -19.77
C GLU A 85 5.74 -6.83 -18.42
N VAL A 86 5.85 -5.50 -18.37
CA VAL A 86 5.96 -4.80 -17.08
C VAL A 86 4.68 -5.15 -16.33
N PRO A 87 4.76 -5.77 -15.14
CA PRO A 87 3.56 -6.05 -14.35
C PRO A 87 2.81 -4.74 -14.13
N VAL A 88 1.56 -4.68 -14.59
CA VAL A 88 0.69 -3.55 -14.26
C VAL A 88 0.19 -3.81 -12.85
N VAL A 89 0.76 -3.09 -11.89
CA VAL A 89 0.31 -3.11 -10.50
C VAL A 89 -0.89 -2.19 -10.34
N PRO A 90 -1.91 -2.55 -9.54
CA PRO A 90 -2.97 -1.63 -9.16
C PRO A 90 -2.42 -0.49 -8.30
N ASP A 91 -3.13 0.63 -8.27
CA ASP A 91 -2.81 1.74 -7.36
C ASP A 91 -2.81 1.25 -5.90
N PHE A 92 -1.93 1.79 -5.05
CA PHE A 92 -1.90 1.46 -3.63
C PHE A 92 -1.96 2.72 -2.77
N THR A 93 -3.12 3.36 -2.74
CA THR A 93 -3.25 4.71 -2.17
C THR A 93 -3.80 4.76 -0.74
N LEU A 94 -3.55 5.87 -0.06
CA LEU A 94 -4.14 6.17 1.26
C LEU A 94 -5.68 6.17 1.23
N GLY A 95 -6.28 6.57 0.10
CA GLY A 95 -7.71 6.54 -0.12
C GLY A 95 -8.28 5.13 0.01
N MET A 96 -7.56 4.12 -0.48
CA MET A 96 -7.97 2.72 -0.37
C MET A 96 -8.01 2.24 1.09
N LEU A 97 -7.05 2.67 1.91
CA LEU A 97 -7.06 2.39 3.35
C LEU A 97 -8.26 3.08 4.02
N ILE A 98 -8.53 4.35 3.67
CA ILE A 98 -9.64 5.12 4.24
C ILE A 98 -11.00 4.49 3.90
N GLU A 99 -11.22 4.12 2.64
CA GLU A 99 -12.45 3.49 2.19
C GLU A 99 -12.64 2.11 2.82
N SER A 100 -11.57 1.31 2.89
CA SER A 100 -11.60 -0.02 3.51
C SER A 100 -11.83 0.04 5.02
N ALA A 101 -11.24 1.02 5.72
CA ALA A 101 -11.49 1.24 7.14
C ALA A 101 -12.93 1.66 7.42
N LYS A 102 -13.50 2.54 6.58
CA LYS A 102 -14.91 2.94 6.68
C LYS A 102 -15.85 1.76 6.41
N ALA A 103 -15.48 0.85 5.51
CA ALA A 103 -16.26 -0.34 5.18
C ALA A 103 -16.07 -1.51 6.15
N GLY A 104 -14.99 -1.52 6.96
CA GLY A 104 -14.62 -2.62 7.85
C GLY A 104 -14.09 -3.87 7.12
N ARG A 105 -13.75 -3.75 5.84
CA ARG A 105 -13.15 -4.82 5.03
C ARG A 105 -12.32 -4.24 3.90
N TRP A 106 -11.32 -4.98 3.45
CA TRP A 106 -10.60 -4.64 2.22
C TRP A 106 -11.54 -4.69 1.02
N LEU A 107 -11.53 -3.63 0.20
CA LEU A 107 -12.49 -3.45 -0.90
C LEU A 107 -11.92 -3.75 -2.30
N TYR A 108 -10.63 -4.06 -2.41
CA TYR A 108 -9.92 -4.16 -3.68
C TYR A 108 -9.36 -5.56 -3.89
N GLU A 109 -9.29 -6.01 -5.14
CA GLU A 109 -8.78 -7.33 -5.55
C GLU A 109 -7.62 -7.18 -6.51
#